data_AF-A0A2K3JH59-F1
#
_entry.id   AF-A0A2K3JH59-F1
#
_cell.length_a   1.000
_cell.length_b   1.000
_cell.length_c   1.000
_cell.angle_alpha   90.00
_cell.angle_beta   90.00
_cell.angle_gamma   90.00
#
_symmetry.space_group_name_H-M   'P 1'
#
loop_
_entity.id
_entity.type
_entity.pdbx_description
1 polymer ?
#
loop_
_entity_poly.entity_id
_entity_poly.type
_entity_poly.pdbx_seq_one_letter_code
_entity_poly.pdbx_strand_id
1 'polypeptide(L)'
;IPPDINLRTIKGMPLRILEEMREQRLFTEKIPASITILRGTQDDIVPDQWILCFAKTQNATIQLYNDDHRFSKNLQRLPGIISELL
;
A
#
# COMPACT_ATOMS: atom_id res chain seq x y z
N ILE A 1 2.32 0.64 -8.16
CA ILE A 1 2.24 2.11 -8.38
C ILE A 1 1.02 2.37 -9.25
N PRO A 2 0.12 3.32 -8.92
CA PRO A 2 -1.02 3.64 -9.78
C PRO A 2 -0.57 3.99 -11.21
N PRO A 3 -1.34 3.58 -12.24
CA PRO A 3 -0.90 3.65 -13.63
C PRO A 3 -0.70 5.08 -14.16
N ASP A 4 -1.39 6.06 -13.56
CA ASP A 4 -1.39 7.48 -13.90
C ASP A 4 -0.19 8.27 -13.33
N ILE A 5 0.59 7.67 -12.42
CA ILE A 5 1.75 8.33 -11.81
C ILE A 5 2.92 8.38 -12.79
N ASN A 6 3.49 9.57 -12.96
CA ASN A 6 4.72 9.76 -13.72
C ASN A 6 5.92 9.19 -12.94
N LEU A 7 6.40 8.00 -13.33
CA LEU A 7 7.51 7.32 -12.66
C LEU A 7 8.82 8.14 -12.63
N ARG A 8 9.02 9.08 -13.56
CA ARG A 8 10.24 9.92 -13.61
C ARG A 8 10.32 10.93 -12.46
N THR A 9 9.23 11.17 -11.74
CA THR A 9 9.23 12.06 -10.56
C THR A 9 9.69 11.36 -9.30
N ILE A 10 9.74 10.02 -9.29
CA ILE A 10 10.18 9.22 -8.16
C ILE A 10 11.72 9.17 -8.19
N LYS A 11 12.35 9.68 -7.14
CA LYS A 11 13.81 9.70 -6.99
C LYS A 11 14.28 8.50 -6.16
N GLY A 12 15.55 8.13 -6.34
CA GLY A 12 16.20 7.11 -5.51
C GLY A 12 16.00 5.66 -5.98
N MET A 13 15.32 5.42 -7.11
CA MET A 13 15.14 4.09 -7.69
C MET A 13 15.32 4.12 -9.21
N PRO A 14 15.97 3.10 -9.83
CA PRO A 14 16.07 3.00 -11.28
C PRO A 14 14.69 2.87 -11.95
N LEU A 15 14.49 3.57 -13.07
CA LEU A 15 13.22 3.61 -13.80
C LEU A 15 12.70 2.21 -14.17
N ARG A 16 13.59 1.32 -14.62
CA ARG A 16 13.22 -0.06 -14.97
C ARG A 16 12.56 -0.80 -13.81
N ILE A 17 13.04 -0.61 -12.58
CA ILE A 17 12.47 -1.24 -11.39
C ILE A 17 11.08 -0.65 -11.11
N LEU A 18 10.91 0.66 -11.24
CA LEU A 18 9.61 1.32 -11.09
C LEU A 18 8.58 0.84 -12.11
N GLU A 19 9.02 0.59 -13.34
CA GLU A 19 8.18 0.03 -14.41
C GLU A 19 7.75 -1.41 -14.09
N GLU A 20 8.67 -2.25 -13.61
CA GLU A 20 8.38 -3.63 -13.18
C GLU A 20 7.44 -3.66 -11.95
N MET A 21 7.56 -2.70 -11.03
CA MET A 21 6.65 -2.54 -9.88
C MET A 21 5.25 -2.03 -10.24
N ARG A 22 5.04 -1.59 -11.49
CA ARG A 22 3.76 -1.07 -11.96
C ARG A 22 2.93 -2.19 -12.57
N GLU A 23 2.32 -2.99 -11.71
CA GLU A 23 1.30 -3.96 -12.14
C GLU A 23 -0.06 -3.25 -12.33
N GLN A 24 -0.46 -3.09 -13.59
CA GLN A 24 -1.70 -2.38 -13.94
C GLN A 24 -2.94 -3.13 -13.45
N ARG A 25 -2.91 -4.46 -13.45
CA ARG A 25 -4.06 -5.30 -13.10
C ARG A 25 -4.54 -5.05 -11.67
N LEU A 26 -3.64 -4.68 -10.76
CA LEU A 26 -3.98 -4.31 -9.37
C LEU A 26 -4.87 -3.05 -9.26
N PHE A 27 -4.98 -2.27 -10.34
CA PHE A 27 -5.77 -1.02 -10.39
C PHE A 27 -6.90 -1.07 -11.42
N THR A 28 -7.11 -2.20 -12.09
CA THR A 28 -8.18 -2.38 -13.08
C THR A 28 -9.01 -3.64 -12.86
N GLU A 29 -8.45 -4.67 -12.25
CA GLU A 29 -9.11 -5.95 -12.00
C GLU A 29 -9.31 -6.17 -10.50
N LYS A 30 -10.49 -6.67 -10.11
CA LYS A 30 -10.77 -7.03 -8.73
C LYS A 30 -10.14 -8.39 -8.40
N ILE A 31 -9.33 -8.42 -7.36
CA ILE A 31 -8.83 -9.65 -6.76
C ILE A 31 -9.99 -10.32 -6.02
N PRO A 32 -10.28 -11.63 -6.24
CA PRO A 32 -11.40 -12.32 -5.63
C PRO A 32 -11.09 -12.71 -4.17
N ALA A 33 -10.76 -11.72 -3.34
CA ALA A 33 -10.46 -11.88 -1.91
C ALA A 33 -10.89 -10.64 -1.14
N SER A 34 -11.20 -10.81 0.15
CA SER A 34 -11.28 -9.69 1.09
C SER A 34 -9.88 -9.16 1.36
N ILE A 35 -9.69 -7.85 1.23
CA ILE A 35 -8.38 -7.22 1.43
C ILE A 35 -8.47 -6.20 2.55
N THR A 36 -7.57 -6.34 3.53
CA THR A 36 -7.34 -5.34 4.58
C THR A 36 -5.94 -4.78 4.44
N ILE A 37 -5.81 -3.46 4.50
CA ILE A 37 -4.54 -2.73 4.41
C ILE A 37 -4.27 -2.10 5.77
N LEU A 38 -3.14 -2.47 6.39
CA LEU A 38 -2.63 -1.81 7.58
C LEU A 38 -1.72 -0.66 7.13
N ARG A 39 -2.05 0.57 7.52
CA ARG A 39 -1.35 1.76 7.05
C ARG A 39 -0.87 2.63 8.20
N GLY A 40 0.44 2.86 8.26
CA GLY A 40 1.03 3.90 9.11
C GLY A 40 0.69 5.30 8.60
N THR A 41 0.17 6.18 9.45
CA THR A 41 -0.18 7.56 9.11
C THR A 41 1.04 8.47 8.91
N GLN A 42 2.24 7.98 9.25
CA GLN A 42 3.51 8.71 9.11
C GLN A 42 4.44 8.02 8.11
N ASP A 43 3.91 7.15 7.25
CA ASP A 43 4.68 6.50 6.18
C ASP A 43 4.97 7.50 5.05
N ASP A 44 6.24 7.86 4.94
CA ASP A 44 6.81 8.82 3.99
C ASP A 44 7.34 8.17 2.71
N ILE A 45 7.30 6.84 2.61
CA ILE A 45 7.84 6.06 1.48
C ILE A 45 6.75 5.77 0.47
N VAL A 46 5.58 5.30 0.93
CA VAL A 46 4.45 4.96 0.06
C VAL A 46 3.41 6.08 0.16
N PRO A 47 3.11 6.82 -0.93
CA PRO A 47 2.12 7.90 -0.89
C PRO A 47 0.70 7.40 -0.61
N ASP A 48 -0.07 8.15 0.19
CA ASP A 48 -1.46 7.81 0.54
C ASP A 48 -2.35 7.63 -0.70
N GLN A 49 -2.16 8.46 -1.73
CA GLN A 49 -2.88 8.37 -3.00
C GLN A 49 -2.81 6.96 -3.60
N TRP A 50 -1.67 6.28 -3.47
CA TRP A 50 -1.49 4.95 -4.06
C TRP A 50 -2.35 3.90 -3.34
N ILE A 51 -2.37 3.98 -2.01
CA ILE A 51 -3.18 3.11 -1.16
C ILE A 51 -4.66 3.36 -1.41
N LEU A 52 -5.07 4.62 -1.50
CA LEU A 52 -6.46 5.00 -1.77
C LEU A 52 -6.94 4.51 -3.14
N CYS A 53 -6.13 4.67 -4.20
CA CYS A 53 -6.48 4.17 -5.53
C CYS A 53 -6.62 2.64 -5.55
N PHE A 54 -5.68 1.93 -4.92
CA PHE A 54 -5.74 0.47 -4.81
C PHE A 54 -6.99 0.04 -4.02
N ALA A 55 -7.22 0.62 -2.85
CA ALA A 55 -8.35 0.26 -2.00
C ALA A 55 -9.71 0.50 -2.67
N LYS A 56 -9.85 1.60 -3.43
CA LYS A 56 -11.07 1.86 -4.22
C LYS A 56 -11.31 0.80 -5.28
N THR A 57 -10.26 0.41 -6.01
CA THR A 57 -10.37 -0.61 -7.07
C THR A 57 -10.74 -1.97 -6.46
N GLN A 58 -10.11 -2.33 -5.35
CA GLN A 58 -10.27 -3.64 -4.73
C GLN A 58 -11.46 -3.73 -3.78
N ASN A 59 -12.10 -2.61 -3.45
CA ASN A 59 -13.05 -2.49 -2.33
C ASN A 59 -12.44 -3.00 -1.01
N ALA A 60 -11.20 -2.58 -0.73
CA ALA A 60 -10.43 -2.98 0.44
C ALA A 60 -10.74 -2.12 1.66
N THR A 61 -10.58 -2.70 2.86
CA THR A 61 -10.62 -1.98 4.13
C THR A 61 -9.24 -1.39 4.43
N ILE A 62 -9.17 -0.12 4.82
CA ILE A 62 -7.93 0.50 5.31
C ILE A 62 -8.06 0.72 6.82
N GLN A 63 -7.10 0.19 7.58
CA GLN A 63 -6.94 0.47 9.01
C GLN A 63 -5.71 1.35 9.22
N LEU A 64 -5.92 2.51 9.86
CA LEU A 64 -4.89 3.50 10.08
C LEU A 64 -4.26 3.36 11.47
N TYR A 65 -2.94 3.41 11.52
CA TYR A 65 -2.15 3.34 12.74
C TYR A 65 -1.23 4.54 12.82
N ASN A 66 -1.06 5.13 14.00
CA ASN A 66 -0.06 6.17 14.23
C ASN A 66 1.36 5.58 14.18
N ASP A 67 1.86 5.30 12.99
CA ASP A 67 3.10 4.55 12.75
C ASP A 67 3.81 4.99 11.46
N ASP A 68 5.08 4.59 11.33
CA ASP A 68 5.92 4.86 10.16
C ASP A 68 5.82 3.74 9.09
N HIS A 69 6.58 3.88 8.00
CA HIS A 69 6.65 2.88 6.93
C HIS A 69 7.10 1.50 7.42
N ARG A 70 7.92 1.44 8.46
CA ARG A 70 8.44 0.20 9.04
C ARG A 70 7.51 -0.39 10.08
N PHE A 71 6.39 0.28 10.37
CA PHE A 71 5.46 -0.07 11.42
C PHE A 71 6.15 -0.21 12.78
N SER A 72 7.15 0.64 13.03
CA SER A 72 8.10 0.48 14.13
C SER A 72 7.46 0.51 15.52
N LYS A 73 6.35 1.23 15.71
CA LYS A 73 5.66 1.32 17.01
C LYS A 73 4.77 0.12 17.30
N ASN A 74 4.22 -0.53 16.28
CA ASN A 74 3.29 -1.65 16.43
C ASN A 74 3.89 -3.00 16.02
N LEU A 75 5.18 -3.05 15.63
CA LEU A 75 5.83 -4.28 15.16
C LEU A 75 5.64 -5.48 16.10
N GLN A 76 5.80 -5.29 17.41
CA GLN A 76 5.62 -6.35 18.41
C GLN A 76 4.16 -6.78 18.58
N ARG A 77 3.20 -5.91 18.26
CA ARG A 77 1.75 -6.16 18.34
C ARG A 77 1.18 -6.69 17.04
N LEU A 78 1.93 -6.61 15.95
CA LEU A 78 1.49 -6.99 14.60
C LEU A 78 0.91 -8.40 14.52
N PRO A 79 1.46 -9.44 15.19
CA PRO A 79 0.83 -10.76 15.20
C PRO A 79 -0.58 -10.76 15.81
N GLY A 80 -0.79 -9.98 16.87
CA GLY A 80 -2.10 -9.83 17.51
C GLY A 80 -3.09 -9.09 16.60
N ILE A 81 -2.65 -7.99 15.98
CA ILE A 81 -3.44 -7.23 15.01
C ILE A 81 -3.90 -8.12 13.86
N ILE A 82 -3.00 -8.95 13.29
CA ILE A 82 -3.33 -9.86 12.21
C ILE A 82 -4.32 -10.93 12.66
N SER A 83 -4.16 -11.45 13.87
CA SER A 83 -5.04 -12.50 14.41
C SER A 83 -6.48 -12.01 14.59
N GLU A 84 -6.70 -10.73 14.85
CA GLU A 84 -8.05 -10.13 14.96
C GLU A 84 -8.77 -9.97 13.60
N LEU A 85 -8.05 -10.14 12.48
CA LEU A 85 -8.59 -9.99 11.12
C LEU A 85 -8.98 -11.31 10.46
N LEU A 86 -8.57 -12.45 11.04
CA LEU A 86 -8.81 -13.81 10.54
C LEU A 86 -10.03 -14.43 11.21
#